data_AF-A0A3P7JSG0-F1
#
_entry.id   AF-A0A3P7JSG0-F1
#
_cell.length_a   1.000
_cell.length_b   1.000
_cell.length_c   1.000
_cell.angle_alpha   90.00
_cell.angle_beta   90.00
_cell.angle_gamma   90.00
#
_symmetry.space_group_name_H-M   'P 1'
#
loop_
_entity.id
_entity.type
_entity.pdbx_description
1 polymer ?
#
loop_
_entity_poly.entity_id
_entity_poly.type
_entity_poly.pdbx_seq_one_letter_code
_entity_poly.pdbx_strand_id
1 'polypeptide(L)'
;MDLVTDLCLDDEVLSIDVDADPLLRTDTTLDAEGEVRVHRGMLMSARYVFDTLRKHQVIEDLAVLNTGYQLVVCGHSLGAGVASLLTLLLKQYYPNVRCFAFAPPGCVITENGLHELEQHVMGIVAGDDVVSRISFHKTEFMAPGVAPLTKRNLWLQALHRLRVKVAAELDACTKAKYEILIRGIFRIFFSPAWERGPLSGRASGETLFK
;
A
#
# COMPACT_ATOMS: atom_id res chain seq x y z
N MET A 1 11.32 -12.63 1.42
CA MET A 1 9.96 -12.06 1.44
C MET A 1 10.15 -10.57 1.58
N ASP A 2 9.89 -9.81 0.52
CA ASP A 2 9.96 -8.36 0.55
C ASP A 2 8.55 -7.79 0.66
N LEU A 3 8.40 -6.74 1.46
CA LEU A 3 7.14 -6.01 1.69
C LEU A 3 6.43 -5.64 0.36
N VAL A 4 7.22 -5.43 -0.70
CA VAL A 4 6.77 -5.04 -2.03
C VAL A 4 6.32 -6.24 -2.85
N THR A 5 6.95 -7.41 -2.68
CA THR A 5 6.43 -8.63 -3.32
C THR A 5 5.05 -8.93 -2.75
N ASP A 6 4.85 -8.79 -1.44
CA ASP A 6 3.55 -8.99 -0.79
C ASP A 6 2.49 -7.91 -1.09
N LEU A 7 2.85 -6.81 -1.75
CA LEU A 7 1.91 -5.78 -2.24
C LEU A 7 1.63 -5.90 -3.74
N CYS A 8 2.44 -6.69 -4.47
CA CYS A 8 2.40 -6.87 -5.92
C CYS A 8 2.15 -8.33 -6.37
N LEU A 9 1.98 -9.26 -5.43
CA LEU A 9 1.58 -10.64 -5.72
C LEU A 9 0.15 -10.68 -6.27
N ASP A 10 -0.19 -11.83 -6.86
CA ASP A 10 -1.39 -12.05 -7.67
C ASP A 10 -2.67 -11.48 -7.04
N ASP A 11 -3.49 -10.82 -7.86
CA ASP A 11 -4.71 -10.10 -7.44
C ASP A 11 -5.66 -11.04 -6.68
N GLU A 12 -5.71 -12.32 -7.05
CA GLU A 12 -6.54 -13.33 -6.37
C GLU A 12 -6.09 -13.69 -4.95
N VAL A 13 -4.79 -13.57 -4.64
CA VAL A 13 -4.25 -14.00 -3.33
C VAL A 13 -4.38 -12.88 -2.29
N LEU A 14 -4.27 -11.62 -2.74
CA LEU A 14 -4.20 -10.46 -1.86
C LEU A 14 -5.42 -9.56 -1.91
N SER A 15 -6.32 -9.73 -2.88
CA SER A 15 -7.62 -9.06 -2.85
C SER A 15 -8.69 -9.95 -2.23
N ILE A 16 -9.62 -9.32 -1.52
CA ILE A 16 -10.85 -9.95 -1.04
C ILE A 16 -12.03 -9.11 -1.48
N ASP A 17 -13.10 -9.77 -1.88
CA ASP A 17 -14.39 -9.13 -2.11
C ASP A 17 -14.86 -8.43 -0.82
N VAL A 18 -15.33 -7.20 -0.92
CA VAL A 18 -15.89 -6.46 0.22
C VAL A 18 -17.12 -7.14 0.80
N ASP A 19 -17.85 -7.93 0.00
CA ASP A 19 -19.00 -8.72 0.45
C ASP A 19 -18.63 -9.84 1.42
N ALA A 20 -17.36 -10.24 1.46
CA ALA A 20 -16.88 -11.18 2.47
C ALA A 20 -16.83 -10.55 3.88
N ASP A 21 -16.84 -9.22 3.95
CA ASP A 21 -16.83 -8.48 5.20
C ASP A 21 -18.27 -8.21 5.70
N PRO A 22 -18.61 -8.55 6.96
CA PRO A 22 -19.98 -8.46 7.46
C PRO A 22 -20.59 -7.04 7.48
N LEU A 23 -19.77 -5.99 7.57
CA LEU A 23 -20.28 -4.62 7.52
C LEU A 23 -20.35 -4.10 6.09
N LEU A 24 -19.30 -4.32 5.30
CA LEU A 24 -19.24 -3.76 3.95
C LEU A 24 -20.25 -4.43 3.02
N ARG A 25 -20.59 -5.71 3.21
CA ARG A 25 -21.66 -6.39 2.45
C ARG A 25 -23.03 -5.72 2.55
N THR A 26 -23.27 -4.93 3.60
CA THR A 26 -24.55 -4.22 3.77
C THR A 26 -24.57 -2.85 3.12
N ASP A 27 -23.43 -2.42 2.58
CA ASP A 27 -23.27 -1.10 2.00
C ASP A 27 -23.57 -1.11 0.50
N THR A 28 -24.83 -0.83 0.17
CA THR A 28 -25.31 -0.78 -1.22
C THR A 28 -24.64 0.33 -2.05
N THR A 29 -23.93 1.28 -1.43
CA THR A 29 -23.22 2.33 -2.17
C THR A 29 -21.90 1.85 -2.74
N LEU A 30 -21.27 0.84 -2.12
CA LEU A 30 -20.02 0.25 -2.61
C LEU A 30 -20.23 -0.59 -3.88
N ASP A 31 -21.32 -1.35 -3.97
CA ASP A 31 -21.56 -2.26 -5.10
C ASP A 31 -22.29 -1.62 -6.29
N ALA A 32 -22.47 -0.29 -6.27
CA ALA A 32 -23.23 0.44 -7.28
C ALA A 32 -22.68 0.24 -8.71
N GLU A 33 -21.37 0.01 -8.84
CA GLU A 33 -20.67 -0.14 -10.11
C GLU A 33 -20.18 -1.58 -10.38
N GLY A 34 -20.60 -2.55 -9.55
CA GLY A 34 -20.24 -3.97 -9.66
C GLY A 34 -19.33 -4.47 -8.54
N GLU A 35 -18.74 -5.65 -8.70
CA GLU A 35 -17.91 -6.31 -7.66
C GLU A 35 -16.75 -5.41 -7.22
N VAL A 36 -16.66 -5.16 -5.92
CA VAL A 36 -15.59 -4.38 -5.30
C VAL A 36 -14.65 -5.31 -4.53
N ARG A 37 -13.35 -5.20 -4.81
CA ARG A 37 -12.31 -5.94 -4.09
C ARG A 37 -11.34 -4.97 -3.45
N VAL A 38 -10.81 -5.34 -2.29
CA VAL A 38 -9.86 -4.54 -1.52
C VAL A 38 -8.67 -5.37 -1.07
N HIS A 39 -7.55 -4.73 -0.72
CA HIS A 39 -6.38 -5.46 -0.23
C HIS A 39 -6.67 -6.14 1.11
N ARG A 40 -6.68 -7.48 1.13
CA ARG A 40 -7.03 -8.34 2.26
C ARG A 40 -6.28 -7.96 3.54
N GLY A 41 -4.97 -7.79 3.47
CA GLY A 41 -4.16 -7.41 4.63
C GLY A 41 -4.50 -6.01 5.20
N MET A 42 -4.85 -5.06 4.33
CA MET A 42 -5.22 -3.71 4.75
C MET A 42 -6.63 -3.72 5.36
N LEU A 43 -7.57 -4.46 4.77
CA LEU A 43 -8.92 -4.62 5.31
C LEU A 43 -8.89 -5.30 6.68
N MET A 44 -8.11 -6.37 6.84
CA MET A 44 -7.95 -7.03 8.14
C MET A 44 -7.39 -6.09 9.21
N SER A 45 -6.41 -5.26 8.83
CA SER A 45 -5.83 -4.26 9.75
C SER A 45 -6.85 -3.17 10.10
N ALA A 46 -7.62 -2.69 9.11
CA ALA A 46 -8.69 -1.71 9.32
C ALA A 46 -9.77 -2.27 10.25
N ARG A 47 -10.18 -3.54 10.04
CA ARG A 47 -11.13 -4.26 10.88
C ARG A 47 -10.65 -4.38 12.32
N TYR A 48 -9.38 -4.74 12.53
CA TYR A 48 -8.80 -4.80 13.87
C TYR A 48 -8.87 -3.43 14.59
N VAL A 49 -8.53 -2.34 13.89
CA VAL A 49 -8.63 -0.99 14.45
C VAL A 49 -10.08 -0.62 14.76
N PHE A 50 -11.00 -0.87 13.81
CA PHE A 50 -12.42 -0.62 13.99
C PHE A 50 -12.99 -1.34 15.22
N ASP A 51 -12.73 -2.64 15.35
CA ASP A 51 -13.22 -3.45 16.46
C ASP A 51 -12.63 -2.98 17.80
N THR A 52 -11.36 -2.58 17.80
CA THR A 52 -10.70 -2.01 18.98
C THR A 52 -11.35 -0.69 19.40
N LEU A 53 -11.58 0.23 18.46
CA LEU A 53 -12.23 1.52 18.74
C LEU A 53 -13.63 1.31 19.31
N ARG A 54 -14.42 0.40 18.72
CA ARG A 54 -15.79 0.09 19.18
C ARG A 54 -15.81 -0.58 20.54
N LYS A 55 -14.92 -1.55 20.78
CA LYS A 55 -14.82 -2.26 22.06
C LYS A 55 -14.55 -1.31 23.23
N HIS A 56 -13.74 -0.28 22.97
CA HIS A 56 -13.33 0.70 23.96
C HIS A 56 -14.14 2.01 23.92
N GLN A 57 -15.19 2.09 23.08
CA GLN A 57 -16.06 3.26 22.92
C GLN A 57 -15.29 4.58 22.69
N VAL A 58 -14.14 4.49 22.00
CA VAL A 58 -13.19 5.61 21.91
C VAL A 58 -13.80 6.79 21.18
N ILE A 59 -14.54 6.54 20.10
CA ILE A 59 -15.10 7.60 19.27
C ILE A 59 -16.28 8.26 20.00
N GLU A 60 -17.11 7.46 20.66
CA GLU A 60 -18.26 7.93 21.44
C GLU A 60 -17.81 8.81 22.61
N ASP A 61 -16.79 8.39 23.35
CA ASP A 61 -16.20 9.17 24.44
C ASP A 61 -15.61 10.50 23.94
N LEU A 62 -14.87 10.47 22.82
CA LEU A 62 -14.32 11.68 22.21
C LEU A 62 -15.41 12.62 21.68
N ALA A 63 -16.52 12.09 21.17
CA ALA A 63 -17.64 12.88 20.66
C ALA A 63 -18.38 13.61 21.78
N VAL A 64 -18.49 13.00 22.96
CA VAL A 64 -19.04 13.66 24.17
C VAL A 64 -18.13 14.80 24.61
N LEU A 65 -16.81 14.56 24.66
CA LEU A 65 -15.83 15.55 25.10
C LEU A 65 -15.63 16.71 24.11
N ASN A 66 -15.82 16.47 22.81
CA ASN A 66 -15.53 17.41 21.73
C ASN A 66 -16.76 17.62 20.85
N THR A 67 -17.83 18.14 21.45
CA THR A 67 -19.12 18.30 20.76
C THR A 67 -18.97 19.20 19.53
N GLY A 68 -19.50 18.75 18.39
CA GLY A 68 -19.45 19.49 17.12
C GLY A 68 -18.18 19.31 16.30
N TYR A 69 -17.19 18.56 16.79
CA TYR A 69 -16.00 18.22 16.00
C TYR A 69 -16.32 17.15 14.96
N GLN A 70 -15.58 17.17 13.85
CA GLN A 70 -15.68 16.16 12.80
C GLN A 70 -14.67 15.04 13.02
N LEU A 71 -15.07 13.81 12.70
CA LEU A 71 -14.18 12.65 12.73
C LEU A 71 -13.32 12.63 11.47
N VAL A 72 -12.00 12.69 11.67
CA VAL A 72 -11.02 12.61 10.59
C VAL A 72 -10.06 11.45 10.86
N VAL A 73 -9.91 10.57 9.87
CA VAL A 73 -8.93 9.50 9.86
C VAL A 73 -7.72 9.95 9.04
N CYS A 74 -6.51 9.58 9.44
CA CYS A 74 -5.33 9.82 8.63
C CYS A 74 -4.38 8.63 8.68
N GLY A 75 -3.54 8.51 7.67
CA GLY A 75 -2.51 7.48 7.60
C GLY A 75 -1.47 7.82 6.55
N HIS A 76 -0.30 7.18 6.66
CA HIS A 76 0.80 7.32 5.71
C HIS A 76 1.20 5.96 5.13
N SER A 77 1.52 5.90 3.83
CA SER A 77 1.97 4.68 3.14
C SER A 77 0.97 3.54 3.32
N LEU A 78 1.41 2.34 3.75
CA LEU A 78 0.51 1.23 4.09
C LEU A 78 -0.61 1.65 5.05
N GLY A 79 -0.28 2.47 6.06
CA GLY A 79 -1.26 3.00 7.02
C GLY A 79 -2.29 3.92 6.38
N ALA A 80 -1.96 4.58 5.27
CA ALA A 80 -2.92 5.36 4.50
C ALA A 80 -3.94 4.44 3.80
N GLY A 81 -3.50 3.29 3.28
CA GLY A 81 -4.42 2.27 2.75
C GLY A 81 -5.35 1.69 3.81
N VAL A 82 -4.80 1.42 5.01
CA VAL A 82 -5.60 0.99 6.17
C VAL A 82 -6.58 2.08 6.60
N ALA A 83 -6.16 3.34 6.66
CA ALA A 83 -7.02 4.47 6.99
C ALA A 83 -8.18 4.65 6.01
N SER A 84 -7.91 4.49 4.71
CA SER A 84 -8.93 4.53 3.66
C SER A 84 -10.01 3.45 3.87
N LEU A 85 -9.62 2.20 4.11
CA LEU A 85 -10.59 1.12 4.35
C LEU A 85 -11.29 1.24 5.71
N LEU A 86 -10.59 1.71 6.75
CA LEU A 86 -11.19 2.02 8.05
C LEU A 86 -12.28 3.09 7.90
N THR A 87 -12.09 4.04 6.99
CA THR A 87 -13.07 5.09 6.71
C THR A 87 -14.36 4.51 6.11
N LEU A 88 -14.27 3.53 5.21
CA LEU A 88 -15.44 2.80 4.68
C LEU A 88 -16.18 2.00 5.77
N LEU A 89 -15.46 1.50 6.78
CA LEU A 89 -16.09 0.85 7.94
C LEU A 89 -16.79 1.85 8.85
N LEU A 90 -16.14 2.98 9.12
CA LEU A 90 -16.65 4.01 10.03
C LEU A 90 -17.82 4.78 9.42
N LYS A 91 -17.87 4.98 8.09
CA LYS A 91 -18.96 5.76 7.46
C LYS A 91 -20.34 5.16 7.70
N GLN A 92 -20.44 3.85 7.94
CA GLN A 92 -21.69 3.16 8.27
C GLN A 92 -22.36 3.73 9.54
N TYR A 93 -21.56 4.31 10.44
CA TYR A 93 -22.01 4.90 11.71
C TYR A 93 -21.79 6.41 11.75
N TYR A 94 -20.78 6.91 11.02
CA TYR A 94 -20.36 8.30 10.99
C TYR A 94 -20.31 8.80 9.53
N PRO A 95 -21.45 9.12 8.89
CA PRO A 95 -21.51 9.42 7.45
C PRO A 95 -20.64 10.60 7.00
N ASN A 96 -20.32 11.52 7.91
CA ASN A 96 -19.48 12.69 7.61
C ASN A 96 -17.98 12.45 7.83
N VAL A 97 -17.56 11.21 8.10
CA VAL A 97 -16.15 10.86 8.31
C VAL A 97 -15.32 11.21 7.07
N ARG A 98 -14.15 11.80 7.28
CA ARG A 98 -13.18 12.13 6.23
C ARG A 98 -11.86 11.41 6.46
N CYS A 99 -11.13 11.14 5.39
CA CYS A 99 -9.78 10.60 5.46
C CYS A 99 -8.77 11.43 4.68
N PHE A 100 -7.60 11.67 5.27
CA PHE A 100 -6.42 12.17 4.58
C PHE A 100 -5.36 11.07 4.50
N ALA A 101 -5.22 10.50 3.31
CA ALA A 101 -4.35 9.37 3.02
C ALA A 101 -3.06 9.88 2.37
N PHE A 102 -1.94 9.85 3.07
CA PHE A 102 -0.65 10.33 2.59
C PHE A 102 0.16 9.18 1.96
N ALA A 103 0.62 9.35 0.73
CA ALA A 103 1.33 8.31 -0.03
C ALA A 103 0.60 6.94 -0.05
N PRO A 104 -0.74 6.88 -0.23
CA PRO A 104 -1.44 5.61 -0.16
C PRO A 104 -0.99 4.67 -1.29
N PRO A 105 -0.90 3.35 -1.05
CA PRO A 105 -0.71 2.39 -2.12
C PRO A 105 -1.89 2.46 -3.09
N GLY A 106 -1.65 2.29 -4.39
CA GLY A 106 -2.71 2.31 -5.41
C GLY A 106 -3.49 1.00 -5.52
N CYS A 107 -3.21 0.01 -4.68
CA CYS A 107 -3.91 -1.29 -4.61
C CYS A 107 -4.85 -1.38 -3.39
N VAL A 108 -5.46 -0.27 -2.95
CA VAL A 108 -6.35 -0.27 -1.78
C VAL A 108 -7.73 -0.87 -2.12
N ILE A 109 -8.31 -0.45 -3.25
CA ILE A 109 -9.65 -0.83 -3.71
C ILE A 109 -9.65 -0.94 -5.25
N THR A 110 -10.52 -1.78 -5.81
CA THR A 110 -10.75 -1.86 -7.26
C THR A 110 -11.48 -0.64 -7.80
N GLU A 111 -11.43 -0.48 -9.12
CA GLU A 111 -12.04 0.65 -9.86
C GLU A 111 -13.52 0.87 -9.52
N ASN A 112 -14.30 -0.22 -9.43
CA ASN A 112 -15.74 -0.16 -9.11
C ASN A 112 -16.05 0.45 -7.73
N GLY A 113 -15.10 0.41 -6.78
CA GLY A 113 -15.27 1.00 -5.46
C GLY A 113 -14.66 2.41 -5.31
N LEU A 114 -14.02 2.95 -6.36
CA LEU A 114 -13.35 4.25 -6.29
C LEU A 114 -14.34 5.39 -6.10
N HIS A 115 -15.47 5.36 -6.80
CA HIS A 115 -16.48 6.43 -6.71
C HIS A 115 -16.88 6.68 -5.25
N GLU A 116 -17.13 5.60 -4.53
CA GLU A 116 -17.52 5.63 -3.13
C GLU A 116 -16.35 6.02 -2.21
N LEU A 117 -15.15 5.48 -2.46
CA LEU A 117 -13.97 5.84 -1.68
C LEU A 117 -13.64 7.34 -1.78
N GLU A 118 -13.74 7.93 -2.97
CA GLU A 118 -13.44 9.34 -3.24
C GLU A 118 -14.39 10.31 -2.52
N GLN A 119 -15.61 9.87 -2.18
CA GLN A 119 -16.53 10.68 -1.38
C GLN A 119 -15.98 11.00 0.00
N HIS A 120 -15.17 10.11 0.58
CA HIS A 120 -14.68 10.21 1.96
C HIS A 120 -13.16 10.43 2.06
N VAL A 121 -12.39 9.94 1.09
CA VAL A 121 -10.92 9.85 1.17
C VAL A 121 -10.25 10.82 0.21
N MET A 122 -9.35 11.64 0.74
CA MET A 122 -8.43 12.48 -0.04
C MET A 122 -7.02 11.87 -0.01
N GLY A 123 -6.55 11.39 -1.17
CA GLY A 123 -5.18 10.94 -1.36
C GLY A 123 -4.20 12.11 -1.59
N ILE A 124 -3.07 12.10 -0.90
CA ILE A 124 -2.00 13.11 -1.00
C ILE A 124 -0.72 12.40 -1.41
N VAL A 125 -0.27 12.66 -2.65
CA VAL A 125 0.91 12.00 -3.24
C VAL A 125 1.94 13.05 -3.63
N ALA A 126 3.21 12.82 -3.31
CA ALA A 126 4.30 13.76 -3.57
C ALA A 126 5.22 13.26 -4.71
N GLY A 127 5.28 14.02 -5.80
CA GLY A 127 6.27 13.82 -6.87
C GLY A 127 6.25 12.41 -7.48
N ASP A 128 7.41 11.76 -7.45
CA ASP A 128 7.65 10.47 -8.10
C ASP A 128 7.40 9.23 -7.20
N ASP A 129 6.51 9.34 -6.21
CA ASP A 129 6.23 8.29 -5.24
C ASP A 129 5.89 6.93 -5.90
N VAL A 130 6.67 5.90 -5.55
CA VAL A 130 6.50 4.54 -6.07
C VAL A 130 5.35 3.82 -5.36
N VAL A 131 5.05 4.15 -4.10
CA VAL A 131 4.04 3.46 -3.30
C VAL A 131 2.67 3.64 -3.93
N SER A 132 2.33 4.89 -4.28
CA SER A 132 1.05 5.21 -4.93
C SER A 132 0.93 4.69 -6.36
N ARG A 133 2.01 4.16 -6.94
CA ARG A 133 1.97 3.53 -8.25
C ARG A 133 1.81 2.03 -8.17
N ILE A 134 1.90 1.40 -6.99
CA ILE A 134 1.56 -0.02 -6.80
C ILE A 134 0.07 -0.19 -7.07
N SER A 135 -0.31 -1.11 -7.97
CA SER A 135 -1.71 -1.34 -8.34
C SER A 135 -2.00 -2.83 -8.49
N PHE A 136 -3.28 -3.19 -8.36
CA PHE A 136 -3.77 -4.52 -8.71
C PHE A 136 -3.39 -4.84 -10.16
N HIS A 137 -2.57 -5.87 -10.35
CA HIS A 137 -2.27 -6.36 -11.68
C HIS A 137 -3.38 -7.30 -12.11
N LYS A 138 -4.41 -6.76 -12.78
CA LYS A 138 -5.36 -7.62 -13.51
C LYS A 138 -4.58 -8.38 -14.59
N THR A 139 -4.42 -9.69 -14.41
CA THR A 139 -4.09 -10.60 -15.49
C THR A 139 -5.30 -10.65 -16.42
N GLU A 140 -5.35 -9.73 -17.38
CA GLU A 140 -6.32 -9.84 -18.48
C GLU A 140 -6.11 -11.21 -19.15
N PHE A 141 -7.12 -12.09 -19.04
CA PHE A 141 -7.13 -13.36 -19.75
C PHE A 141 -7.26 -13.04 -21.25
N MET A 142 -6.13 -13.04 -21.95
CA MET A 142 -6.07 -12.69 -23.36
C MET A 142 -6.70 -13.78 -24.23
N ALA A 143 -7.56 -13.38 -25.16
CA ALA A 143 -7.82 -14.17 -26.35
C ALA A 143 -6.50 -14.33 -27.16
N PRO A 144 -6.22 -15.51 -27.72
CA PRO A 144 -4.95 -15.76 -28.41
C PRO A 144 -4.84 -14.89 -29.67
N GLY A 145 -3.79 -14.07 -29.76
CA GLY A 145 -3.39 -13.41 -31.02
C GLY A 145 -3.22 -11.88 -31.02
N VAL A 146 -3.45 -11.18 -29.90
CA VAL A 146 -3.26 -9.72 -29.83
C VAL A 146 -2.00 -9.40 -29.02
N ALA A 147 -0.97 -8.80 -29.63
CA ALA A 147 0.22 -8.36 -28.89
C ALA A 147 -0.13 -7.10 -28.07
N PRO A 148 -0.10 -7.12 -26.73
CA PRO A 148 -0.58 -5.98 -25.94
C PRO A 148 0.55 -5.08 -25.48
N LEU A 149 0.33 -3.77 -25.55
CA LEU A 149 0.92 -2.83 -24.59
C LEU A 149 0.14 -2.95 -23.27
N THR A 150 0.33 -4.05 -22.55
CA THR A 150 -0.37 -4.33 -21.28
C THR A 150 0.10 -3.40 -20.16
N LYS A 151 -0.77 -3.03 -19.20
CA LYS A 151 -0.40 -2.26 -17.98
C LYS A 151 0.79 -2.87 -17.22
N ARG A 152 0.96 -4.20 -17.28
CA ARG A 152 2.14 -4.94 -16.79
C ARG A 152 3.46 -4.47 -17.43
N ASN A 153 3.45 -4.14 -18.72
CA ASN A 153 4.62 -3.59 -19.42
C ASN A 153 4.94 -2.17 -18.93
N LEU A 154 3.92 -1.36 -18.62
CA LEU A 154 4.12 -0.04 -18.04
C LEU A 154 4.68 -0.11 -16.62
N TRP A 155 4.22 -1.07 -15.81
CA TRP A 155 4.71 -1.28 -14.44
C TRP A 155 6.15 -1.80 -14.42
N LEU A 156 6.45 -2.82 -15.23
CA LEU A 156 7.82 -3.30 -15.42
C LEU A 156 8.74 -2.21 -15.98
N GLN A 157 8.25 -1.38 -16.89
CA GLN A 157 9.01 -0.22 -17.38
C GLN A 157 9.21 0.85 -16.29
N ALA A 158 8.21 1.11 -15.44
CA ALA A 158 8.32 2.06 -14.34
C ALA A 158 9.32 1.57 -13.28
N LEU A 159 9.24 0.30 -12.89
CA LEU A 159 10.22 -0.35 -12.01
C LEU A 159 11.61 -0.38 -12.63
N HIS A 160 11.74 -0.67 -13.93
CA HIS A 160 13.02 -0.63 -14.63
C HIS A 160 13.60 0.79 -14.63
N ARG A 161 12.80 1.82 -14.94
CA ARG A 161 13.22 3.22 -14.88
C ARG A 161 13.63 3.63 -13.47
N LEU A 162 12.89 3.22 -12.44
CA LEU A 162 13.23 3.45 -11.04
C LEU A 162 14.56 2.76 -10.70
N ARG A 163 14.73 1.49 -11.11
CA ARG A 163 15.94 0.71 -10.91
C ARG A 163 17.17 1.41 -11.48
N VAL A 164 17.06 1.91 -12.72
CA VAL A 164 18.13 2.66 -13.40
C VAL A 164 18.42 3.99 -12.73
N LYS A 165 17.40 4.77 -12.35
CA LYS A 165 17.57 6.05 -11.66
C LYS A 165 18.25 5.88 -10.30
N VAL A 166 17.79 4.93 -9.48
CA VAL A 166 18.40 4.69 -8.16
C VAL A 166 19.83 4.20 -8.29
N ALA A 167 20.15 3.38 -9.30
CA ALA A 167 21.54 2.97 -9.57
C ALA A 167 22.42 4.18 -9.92
N ALA A 168 21.95 5.08 -10.80
CA ALA A 168 22.68 6.28 -11.17
C ALA A 168 22.90 7.25 -9.98
N GLU A 169 21.89 7.43 -9.13
CA GLU A 169 21.99 8.25 -7.91
C GLU A 169 22.94 7.62 -6.87
N LEU A 170 22.97 6.29 -6.76
CA LEU A 170 23.92 5.58 -5.91
C LEU A 170 25.37 5.77 -6.39
N ASP A 171 25.61 5.66 -7.70
CA ASP A 171 26.94 5.87 -8.29
C ASP A 171 27.42 7.33 -8.14
N ALA A 172 26.49 8.30 -8.13
CA ALA A 172 26.78 9.71 -7.93
C ALA A 172 26.86 10.14 -6.45
N CYS A 173 26.43 9.30 -5.51
CA CYS A 173 26.34 9.65 -4.09
C CYS A 173 27.71 9.67 -3.41
N THR A 174 28.17 10.85 -3.00
CA THR A 174 29.45 11.03 -2.27
C THR A 174 29.31 10.96 -0.74
N LYS A 175 28.08 10.80 -0.23
CA LYS A 175 27.76 10.82 1.19
C LYS A 175 27.34 9.44 1.69
N ALA A 176 28.25 8.75 2.37
CA ALA A 176 28.07 7.37 2.85
C ALA A 176 26.75 7.11 3.61
N LYS A 177 26.25 8.06 4.41
CA LYS A 177 24.98 7.91 5.15
C LYS A 177 23.75 7.79 4.24
N TYR A 178 23.73 8.52 3.12
CA TYR A 178 22.64 8.47 2.16
C TYR A 178 22.79 7.25 1.25
N GLU A 179 24.02 6.88 0.92
CA GLU A 179 24.29 5.64 0.17
C GLU A 179 23.78 4.40 0.92
N ILE A 180 24.06 4.27 2.22
CA ILE A 180 23.56 3.15 3.03
C ILE A 180 22.03 3.13 3.08
N LEU A 181 21.40 4.30 3.27
CA LEU A 181 19.94 4.42 3.32
C LEU A 181 19.31 4.06 1.97
N ILE A 182 19.83 4.59 0.87
CA ILE A 182 19.32 4.34 -0.49
C ILE A 182 19.56 2.88 -0.88
N ARG A 183 20.73 2.29 -0.56
CA ARG A 183 20.98 0.84 -0.76
C ARG A 183 20.03 0.00 0.07
N GLY A 184 19.76 0.38 1.32
CA GLY A 184 18.82 -0.31 2.20
C GLY A 184 17.40 -0.27 1.67
N ILE A 185 16.93 0.89 1.26
CA ILE A 185 15.60 1.06 0.65
C ILE A 185 15.53 0.30 -0.68
N PHE A 186 16.53 0.43 -1.56
CA PHE A 186 16.56 -0.28 -2.84
C PHE A 186 16.50 -1.80 -2.67
N ARG A 187 17.14 -2.35 -1.63
CA ARG A 187 17.06 -3.78 -1.30
C ARG A 187 15.66 -4.26 -0.98
N ILE A 188 14.76 -3.38 -0.51
CA ILE A 188 13.35 -3.71 -0.24
C ILE A 188 12.56 -3.89 -1.56
N PHE A 189 13.00 -3.24 -2.63
CA PHE A 189 12.30 -3.23 -3.92
C PHE A 189 12.98 -4.12 -4.98
N PHE A 190 14.28 -4.37 -4.87
CA PHE A 190 15.08 -5.01 -5.90
C PHE A 190 16.22 -5.85 -5.34
N SER A 191 16.45 -7.02 -5.94
CA SER A 191 17.71 -7.74 -5.76
C SER A 191 18.86 -6.98 -6.44
N PRO A 192 19.84 -6.46 -5.66
CA PRO A 192 20.90 -5.63 -6.21
C PRO A 192 21.99 -6.46 -6.89
N ALA A 193 22.54 -5.93 -7.99
CA ALA A 193 23.67 -6.58 -8.66
C ALA A 193 24.98 -6.53 -7.84
N TRP A 194 25.07 -5.61 -6.87
CA TRP A 194 26.25 -5.40 -6.01
C TRP A 194 26.32 -6.33 -4.79
N GLU A 195 25.41 -7.29 -4.67
CA GLU A 195 25.28 -8.20 -3.52
C GLU A 195 26.11 -9.50 -3.65
N ARG A 196 27.21 -9.49 -4.42
CA ARG A 196 28.09 -10.66 -4.50
C ARG A 196 29.00 -10.72 -3.26
N GLY A 197 28.47 -11.25 -2.16
CA GLY A 197 29.25 -11.64 -0.98
C GLY A 197 28.40 -11.68 0.29
N PRO A 198 28.64 -12.63 1.21
CA PRO A 198 27.92 -12.66 2.48
C PRO A 198 28.29 -11.42 3.31
N LEU A 199 27.28 -10.64 3.67
CA LEU A 199 27.38 -9.59 4.69
C LEU A 199 27.46 -10.25 6.08
N SER A 200 28.59 -10.88 6.39
CA SER A 200 29.00 -11.12 7.77
C SER A 200 30.39 -10.54 7.94
N GLY A 201 30.53 -9.62 8.90
CA GLY A 201 31.83 -9.08 9.26
C GLY A 201 32.73 -10.22 9.70
N ARG A 202 33.64 -10.66 8.82
CA ARG A 202 34.85 -11.35 9.23
C ARG A 202 35.96 -10.32 9.19
N ALA A 203 36.26 -9.80 10.37
CA ALA A 203 37.45 -9.00 10.60
C ALA A 203 38.66 -9.76 10.04
N SER A 204 39.46 -9.03 9.27
CA SER A 204 40.85 -9.33 9.02
C SER A 204 41.53 -9.66 10.36
N GLY A 205 42.06 -10.87 10.45
CA GLY A 205 42.82 -11.36 11.59
C GLY A 205 43.72 -12.49 11.11
N GLU A 206 44.90 -12.13 10.64
CA GLU A 206 46.05 -13.03 10.62
C GLU A 206 46.24 -13.62 12.03
N THR A 207 46.52 -14.93 12.15
CA THR A 207 47.64 -15.45 12.96
C THR A 207 47.91 -16.92 12.61
N LEU A 208 49.15 -17.14 12.14
CA LEU A 208 50.03 -18.30 12.27
C LEU A 208 49.63 -19.43 13.24
N PHE A 209 49.83 -20.71 12.84
CA PHE A 209 50.94 -21.58 13.26
C PHE A 209 50.70 -23.06 12.84
N LYS A 210 51.73 -23.61 12.17
CA LYS A 210 52.05 -25.03 11.83
C LYS A 210 51.11 -25.80 10.90
#